data_AF-A0AAD1A0T5-F1
#
_entry.id   AF-A0AAD1A0T5-F1
#
_cell.length_a   1.000
_cell.length_b   1.000
_cell.length_c   1.000
_cell.angle_alpha   90.00
_cell.angle_beta   90.00
_cell.angle_gamma   90.00
#
_symmetry.space_group_name_H-M   'P 1'
#
loop_
_entity.id
_entity.type
_entity.pdbx_description
1 polymer ?
#
loop_
_entity_poly.entity_id
_entity_poly.type
_entity_poly.pdbx_seq_one_letter_code
_entity_poly.pdbx_strand_id
1 'polypeptide(L)'
;MAEPLLEFFRTSTEAEFKEKFPIVFGSGGPRRFFLQAATIVNEALADFRPDGLIDHIAETSKDRTERADRSVKWIVDILHAHVVDALRASYGADFFEKGIRNKEIKIKAYSKRADTDPDGQTPLENYLDVIELKKIVDSPENWPIFKETLNIKLADQQNGLAKYTKWIEEFNEIRKIFAHPYNRKYSDDNLKVLETIESALTKNLRR
;
A
#
# COMPACT_ATOMS: atom_id res chain seq x y z
N MET A 1 25.03 26.49 9.26
CA MET A 1 24.81 25.03 9.44
C MET A 1 23.41 24.73 9.96
N ALA A 2 22.89 25.42 10.99
CA ALA A 2 21.55 25.13 11.52
C ALA A 2 20.36 25.74 10.74
N GLU A 3 20.61 26.59 9.74
CA GLU A 3 19.54 27.29 9.00
C GLU A 3 18.44 26.36 8.44
N PRO A 4 18.76 25.18 7.84
CA PRO A 4 17.72 24.26 7.35
C PRO A 4 16.77 23.78 8.45
N LEU A 5 17.30 23.56 9.66
CA LEU A 5 16.51 23.12 10.81
C LEU A 5 15.65 24.26 11.37
N LEU A 6 16.20 25.48 11.43
CA LEU A 6 15.43 26.67 11.84
C LEU A 6 14.30 26.95 10.86
N GLU A 7 14.54 26.80 9.57
CA GLU A 7 13.53 27.00 8.54
C GLU A 7 12.42 25.96 8.63
N PHE A 8 12.76 24.69 8.89
CA PHE A 8 11.76 23.67 9.19
C PHE A 8 10.87 24.09 10.36
N PHE A 9 11.44 24.52 11.49
CA PHE A 9 10.63 24.94 12.65
C PHE A 9 9.76 26.17 12.39
N ARG A 10 10.16 27.08 11.49
CA ARG A 10 9.35 28.25 11.11
C ARG A 10 8.17 27.88 10.22
N THR A 11 8.33 26.85 9.38
CA THR A 11 7.37 26.53 8.30
C THR A 11 6.50 25.32 8.60
N SER A 12 6.94 24.42 9.48
CA SER A 12 6.19 23.21 9.85
C SER A 12 4.95 23.53 10.66
N THR A 13 3.85 22.87 10.34
CA THR A 13 2.66 22.78 11.20
C THR A 13 2.94 21.95 12.45
N GLU A 14 2.08 22.09 13.47
CA GLU A 14 2.20 21.29 14.70
C GLU A 14 2.11 19.77 14.40
N ALA A 15 1.29 19.38 13.42
CA ALA A 15 1.17 17.99 13.00
C ALA A 15 2.47 17.48 12.37
N GLU A 16 3.07 18.23 11.45
CA GLU A 16 4.35 17.88 10.80
C GLU A 16 5.50 17.84 11.80
N PHE A 17 5.51 18.78 12.77
CA PHE A 17 6.51 18.78 13.83
C PHE A 17 6.41 17.51 14.69
N LYS A 18 5.20 17.12 15.14
CA LYS A 18 4.99 15.90 15.94
C LYS A 18 5.29 14.63 15.16
N GLU A 19 5.01 14.61 13.86
CA GLU A 19 5.37 13.50 12.96
C GLU A 19 6.89 13.37 12.83
N LYS A 20 7.60 14.48 12.63
CA LYS A 20 9.07 14.49 12.47
C LYS A 20 9.81 14.29 13.80
N PHE A 21 9.25 14.75 14.92
CA PHE A 21 9.84 14.68 16.27
C PHE A 21 8.84 14.09 17.29
N PRO A 22 8.52 12.79 17.18
CA PRO A 22 7.63 12.14 18.12
C PRO A 22 8.27 12.07 19.52
N ILE A 23 7.47 12.30 20.56
CA ILE A 23 7.91 12.19 21.94
C ILE A 23 8.33 10.74 22.22
N VAL A 24 9.57 10.54 22.63
CA VAL A 24 10.09 9.24 23.09
C VAL A 24 10.37 9.33 24.57
N PHE A 25 9.76 8.43 25.33
CA PHE A 25 10.02 8.29 26.76
C PHE A 25 11.29 7.44 27.00
N GLY A 26 12.13 7.85 27.95
CA GLY A 26 13.37 7.15 28.31
C GLY A 26 14.65 7.87 27.85
N SER A 27 15.80 7.27 28.16
CA SER A 27 17.14 7.87 27.95
C SER A 27 17.55 8.04 26.49
N GLY A 28 16.85 7.38 25.54
CA GLY A 28 17.13 7.48 24.11
C GLY A 28 16.57 8.73 23.41
N GLY A 29 15.66 9.47 24.06
CA GLY A 29 14.97 10.63 23.48
C GLY A 29 15.92 11.70 22.91
N PRO A 30 16.92 12.19 23.67
CA PRO A 30 17.85 13.21 23.19
C PRO A 30 18.62 12.78 21.94
N ARG A 31 19.09 11.53 21.89
CA ARG A 31 19.83 11.00 20.73
C ARG A 31 18.94 10.94 19.49
N ARG A 32 17.70 10.48 19.62
CA ARG A 32 16.76 10.40 18.50
C ARG A 32 16.41 11.78 17.96
N PHE A 33 16.13 12.74 18.84
CA PHE A 33 15.88 14.13 18.46
C PHE A 33 17.07 14.72 17.69
N PHE A 34 18.28 14.52 18.21
CA PHE A 34 19.50 14.96 17.54
C PHE A 34 19.65 14.36 16.14
N LEU A 35 19.47 13.04 16.00
CA LEU A 35 19.59 12.38 14.70
C LEU A 35 18.52 12.83 13.70
N GLN A 36 17.28 13.07 14.13
CA GLN A 36 16.22 13.62 13.27
C GLN A 36 16.52 15.05 12.82
N ALA A 37 16.99 15.91 13.74
CA ALA A 37 17.44 17.25 13.42
C ALA A 37 18.64 17.22 12.46
N ALA A 38 19.57 16.30 12.68
CA ALA A 38 20.74 16.12 11.85
C ALA A 38 20.40 15.63 10.44
N THR A 39 19.37 14.78 10.28
CA THR A 39 18.84 14.37 8.97
C THR A 39 18.36 15.58 8.16
N ILE A 40 17.60 16.50 8.78
CA ILE A 40 17.11 17.73 8.09
C ILE A 40 18.29 18.58 7.61
N VAL A 41 19.33 18.72 8.44
CA VAL A 41 20.53 19.46 8.05
C VAL A 41 21.29 18.74 6.93
N ASN A 42 21.41 17.42 7.00
CA ASN A 42 22.10 16.62 5.99
C ASN A 42 21.40 16.63 4.62
N GLU A 43 20.07 16.69 4.59
CA GLU A 43 19.28 16.84 3.36
C GLU A 43 19.64 18.12 2.59
N ALA A 44 19.96 19.21 3.29
CA ALA A 44 20.41 20.47 2.69
C ALA A 44 21.94 20.57 2.52
N LEU A 45 22.70 19.87 3.37
CA LEU A 45 24.16 19.92 3.44
C LEU A 45 24.73 18.50 3.52
N ALA A 46 24.97 17.87 2.36
CA ALA A 46 25.36 16.46 2.27
C ALA A 46 26.67 16.09 3.01
N ASP A 47 27.54 17.08 3.26
CA ASP A 47 28.80 16.92 4.01
C ASP A 47 28.60 16.91 5.53
N PHE A 48 27.43 17.34 6.02
CA PHE A 48 27.08 17.28 7.44
C PHE A 48 26.72 15.85 7.83
N ARG A 49 27.70 15.09 8.34
CA ARG A 49 27.55 13.66 8.68
C ARG A 49 28.05 13.35 10.10
N PRO A 50 27.36 13.82 11.14
CA PRO A 50 27.73 13.48 12.52
C PRO A 50 27.61 11.98 12.79
N ASP A 51 28.31 11.53 13.82
CA ASP A 51 28.39 10.12 14.19
C ASP A 51 27.02 9.48 14.35
N GLY A 52 26.84 8.33 13.70
CA GLY A 52 25.61 7.53 13.72
C GLY A 52 24.46 8.07 12.86
N LEU A 53 24.61 9.21 12.15
CA LEU A 53 23.55 9.72 11.26
C LEU A 53 23.31 8.80 10.07
N ILE A 54 24.37 8.36 9.40
CA ILE A 54 24.24 7.54 8.19
C ILE A 54 23.59 6.18 8.51
N ASP A 55 24.01 5.55 9.61
CA ASP A 55 23.42 4.30 10.08
C ASP A 55 21.94 4.51 10.44
N HIS A 56 21.61 5.62 11.13
CA HIS A 56 20.23 5.95 11.47
C HIS A 56 19.34 6.16 10.24
N ILE A 57 19.84 6.85 9.21
CA ILE A 57 19.11 7.04 7.94
C ILE A 57 18.90 5.69 7.25
N ALA A 58 19.92 4.83 7.23
CA ALA A 58 19.85 3.51 6.63
C ALA A 58 18.85 2.60 7.35
N GLU A 59 18.91 2.53 8.69
CA GLU A 59 17.98 1.77 9.53
C GLU A 59 16.54 2.26 9.35
N THR A 60 16.32 3.56 9.45
CA THR A 60 14.97 4.15 9.28
C THR A 60 14.41 3.87 7.90
N SER A 61 15.26 3.93 6.86
CA SER A 61 14.85 3.58 5.49
C SER A 61 14.54 2.10 5.34
N LYS A 62 15.27 1.21 6.02
CA LYS A 62 15.04 -0.23 6.00
C LYS A 62 13.72 -0.59 6.70
N ASP A 63 13.51 -0.10 7.92
CA ASP A 63 12.29 -0.35 8.69
C ASP A 63 11.03 0.13 7.95
N ARG A 64 11.14 1.29 7.29
CA ARG A 64 10.10 1.84 6.42
C ARG A 64 9.74 0.89 5.29
N THR A 65 10.75 0.43 4.55
CA THR A 65 10.56 -0.50 3.42
C THR A 65 9.95 -1.81 3.90
N GLU A 66 10.48 -2.41 4.97
CA GLU A 66 9.96 -3.67 5.50
C GLU A 66 8.52 -3.55 6.00
N ARG A 67 8.14 -2.42 6.61
CA ARG A 67 6.73 -2.17 6.99
C ARG A 67 5.84 -2.09 5.76
N ALA A 68 6.23 -1.31 4.76
CA ALA A 68 5.46 -1.16 3.53
C ALA A 68 5.32 -2.49 2.77
N ASP A 69 6.39 -3.28 2.69
CA ASP A 69 6.40 -4.60 2.05
C ASP A 69 5.42 -5.56 2.71
N ARG A 70 5.40 -5.59 4.06
CA ARG A 70 4.42 -6.40 4.81
C ARG A 70 2.99 -5.97 4.52
N SER A 71 2.73 -4.66 4.50
CA SER A 71 1.41 -4.12 4.18
C SER A 71 0.98 -4.45 2.76
N VAL A 72 1.87 -4.28 1.77
CA VAL A 72 1.59 -4.62 0.38
C VAL A 72 1.25 -6.11 0.24
N LYS A 73 2.05 -7.00 0.86
CA LYS A 73 1.77 -8.43 0.82
C LYS A 73 0.40 -8.75 1.42
N TRP A 74 0.12 -8.23 2.62
CA TRP A 74 -1.16 -8.47 3.29
C TRP A 74 -2.36 -7.97 2.48
N ILE A 75 -2.29 -6.76 1.91
CA ILE A 75 -3.37 -6.20 1.10
C ILE A 75 -3.59 -7.03 -0.18
N VAL A 76 -2.53 -7.49 -0.85
CA VAL A 76 -2.66 -8.38 -2.02
C VAL A 76 -3.41 -9.66 -1.63
N ASP A 77 -2.95 -10.33 -0.57
CA ASP A 77 -3.50 -11.61 -0.15
C ASP A 77 -4.97 -11.47 0.26
N ILE A 78 -5.32 -10.45 1.05
CA ILE A 78 -6.68 -10.26 1.54
C ILE A 78 -7.65 -9.80 0.44
N LEU A 79 -7.21 -8.91 -0.46
CA LEU A 79 -8.04 -8.45 -1.57
C LEU A 79 -8.35 -9.62 -2.51
N HIS A 80 -7.32 -10.41 -2.84
CA HIS A 80 -7.48 -11.56 -3.72
C HIS A 80 -8.42 -12.59 -3.12
N ALA A 81 -8.15 -13.03 -1.88
CA ALA A 81 -8.97 -14.01 -1.18
C ALA A 81 -10.43 -13.55 -1.08
N HIS A 82 -10.66 -12.30 -0.66
CA HIS A 82 -12.01 -11.76 -0.52
C HIS A 82 -12.77 -11.71 -1.84
N VAL A 83 -12.13 -11.28 -2.94
CA VAL A 83 -12.79 -11.26 -4.25
C VAL A 83 -13.18 -12.66 -4.70
N VAL A 84 -12.27 -13.63 -4.58
CA VAL A 84 -12.53 -15.02 -4.96
C VAL A 84 -13.63 -15.63 -4.10
N ASP A 85 -13.56 -15.46 -2.78
CA ASP A 85 -14.52 -16.04 -1.85
C ASP A 85 -15.93 -15.44 -2.02
N ALA A 86 -16.02 -14.12 -2.23
CA ALA A 86 -17.31 -13.46 -2.47
C ALA A 86 -17.94 -13.89 -3.81
N LEU A 87 -17.14 -14.06 -4.87
CA LEU A 87 -17.64 -14.61 -6.13
C LEU A 87 -18.05 -16.07 -5.99
N ARG A 88 -17.26 -16.91 -5.30
CA ARG A 88 -17.63 -18.31 -5.02
C ARG A 88 -18.92 -18.40 -4.22
N ALA A 89 -19.12 -17.54 -3.23
CA ALA A 89 -20.37 -17.49 -2.47
C ALA A 89 -21.58 -17.11 -3.34
N SER A 90 -21.38 -16.23 -4.33
CA SER A 90 -22.46 -15.70 -5.18
C SER A 90 -22.78 -16.58 -6.38
N TYR A 91 -21.79 -17.27 -6.95
CA TYR A 91 -21.89 -17.99 -8.22
C TYR A 91 -21.56 -19.49 -8.12
N GLY A 92 -21.13 -19.98 -6.94
CA GLY A 92 -20.82 -21.38 -6.69
C GLY A 92 -19.55 -21.85 -7.42
N ALA A 93 -19.55 -23.11 -7.84
CA ALA A 93 -18.43 -23.74 -8.55
C ALA A 93 -18.08 -23.04 -9.88
N ASP A 94 -19.07 -22.42 -10.52
CA ASP A 94 -18.90 -21.73 -11.82
C ASP A 94 -18.49 -20.26 -11.67
N PHE A 95 -18.02 -19.82 -10.49
CA PHE A 95 -17.74 -18.41 -10.23
C PHE A 95 -16.77 -17.78 -11.23
N PHE A 96 -15.77 -18.54 -11.67
CA PHE A 96 -14.80 -18.04 -12.64
C PHE A 96 -15.48 -17.77 -14.00
N GLU A 97 -16.43 -18.61 -14.39
CA GLU A 97 -17.12 -18.47 -15.67
C GLU A 97 -18.29 -17.46 -15.63
N LYS A 98 -19.05 -17.44 -14.53
CA LYS A 98 -20.25 -16.60 -14.37
C LYS A 98 -19.97 -15.24 -13.73
N GLY A 99 -19.05 -15.20 -12.75
CA GLY A 99 -18.70 -14.00 -11.99
C GLY A 99 -17.65 -13.11 -12.66
N ILE A 100 -16.85 -13.65 -13.59
CA ILE A 100 -15.90 -12.86 -14.38
C ILE A 100 -16.43 -12.78 -15.82
N ARG A 101 -17.20 -11.75 -16.18
CA ARG A 101 -17.75 -11.65 -17.55
C ARG A 101 -16.77 -11.12 -18.58
N ASN A 102 -15.75 -10.39 -18.15
CA ASN A 102 -14.74 -9.86 -19.05
C ASN A 102 -13.86 -11.01 -19.61
N LYS A 103 -14.02 -11.28 -20.90
CA LYS A 103 -13.30 -12.36 -21.61
C LYS A 103 -11.79 -12.15 -21.63
N GLU A 104 -11.31 -10.91 -21.69
CA GLU A 104 -9.88 -10.60 -21.71
C GLU A 104 -9.19 -11.03 -20.40
N ILE A 105 -9.88 -10.85 -19.27
CA ILE A 105 -9.38 -11.29 -17.95
C ILE A 105 -9.22 -12.81 -17.94
N LYS A 106 -10.23 -13.54 -18.43
CA LYS A 106 -10.15 -15.00 -18.53
C LYS A 106 -9.01 -15.43 -19.43
N ILE A 107 -8.94 -14.87 -20.65
CA ILE A 107 -7.89 -15.21 -21.63
C ILE A 107 -6.52 -15.00 -21.00
N LYS A 108 -6.28 -13.87 -20.33
CA LYS A 108 -4.99 -13.59 -19.69
C LYS A 108 -4.66 -14.57 -18.57
N ALA A 109 -5.63 -14.97 -17.75
CA ALA A 109 -5.43 -16.00 -16.73
C ALA A 109 -5.13 -17.39 -17.34
N TYR A 110 -5.86 -17.79 -18.38
CA TYR A 110 -5.62 -19.03 -19.12
C TYR A 110 -4.24 -19.04 -19.78
N SER A 111 -3.83 -17.93 -20.43
CA SER A 111 -2.50 -17.80 -21.04
C SER A 111 -1.39 -17.90 -20.00
N LYS A 112 -1.47 -17.15 -18.90
CA LYS A 112 -0.48 -17.22 -17.81
C LYS A 112 -0.34 -18.64 -17.24
N ARG A 113 -1.45 -19.36 -17.11
CA ARG A 113 -1.45 -20.76 -16.66
C ARG A 113 -0.80 -21.69 -17.69
N ALA A 114 -1.12 -21.52 -18.97
CA ALA A 114 -0.55 -22.32 -20.05
C ALA A 114 0.97 -22.12 -20.19
N ASP A 115 1.47 -20.90 -19.90
CA ASP A 115 2.89 -20.57 -19.89
C ASP A 115 3.62 -21.06 -18.62
N THR A 116 2.87 -21.57 -17.62
CA THR A 116 3.45 -22.16 -16.40
C THR A 116 3.73 -23.64 -16.61
N ASP A 117 4.87 -24.12 -16.11
CA ASP A 117 5.22 -25.55 -16.11
C ASP A 117 4.04 -26.39 -15.61
N PRO A 118 3.74 -27.55 -16.23
CA PRO A 118 2.58 -28.37 -15.88
C PRO A 118 2.48 -28.69 -14.38
N ASP A 119 3.62 -28.97 -13.74
CA ASP A 119 3.71 -29.30 -12.33
C ASP A 119 3.53 -28.08 -11.40
N GLY A 120 3.65 -26.86 -11.94
CA GLY A 120 3.47 -25.59 -11.23
C GLY A 120 2.10 -24.95 -11.45
N GLN A 121 1.22 -25.56 -12.24
CA GLN A 121 -0.09 -24.98 -12.53
C GLN A 121 -1.01 -24.97 -11.31
N THR A 122 -1.57 -23.80 -11.02
CA THR A 122 -2.54 -23.61 -9.93
C THR A 122 -3.94 -23.32 -10.48
N PRO A 123 -4.98 -23.20 -9.64
CA PRO A 123 -6.30 -22.73 -10.08
C PRO A 123 -6.23 -21.38 -10.81
N LEU A 124 -7.19 -21.12 -11.72
CA LEU A 124 -7.16 -19.96 -12.62
C LEU A 124 -7.21 -18.62 -11.89
N GLU A 125 -7.93 -18.58 -10.78
CA GLU A 125 -8.05 -17.40 -9.92
C GLU A 125 -6.68 -16.89 -9.45
N ASN A 126 -5.70 -17.78 -9.20
CA ASN A 126 -4.38 -17.38 -8.72
C ASN A 126 -3.57 -16.58 -9.75
N TYR A 127 -3.99 -16.57 -11.01
CA TYR A 127 -3.36 -15.81 -12.09
C TYR A 127 -3.94 -14.40 -12.25
N LEU A 128 -4.95 -14.03 -11.45
CA LEU A 128 -5.54 -12.70 -11.43
C LEU A 128 -4.61 -11.70 -10.70
N ASP A 129 -4.28 -10.61 -11.38
CA ASP A 129 -3.55 -9.47 -10.84
C ASP A 129 -4.49 -8.41 -10.24
N VAL A 130 -3.94 -7.44 -9.50
CA VAL A 130 -4.71 -6.41 -8.80
C VAL A 130 -5.60 -5.59 -9.74
N ILE A 131 -5.17 -5.34 -10.97
CA ILE A 131 -5.95 -4.58 -11.95
C ILE A 131 -7.09 -5.42 -12.50
N GLU A 132 -6.87 -6.72 -12.72
CA GLU A 132 -7.93 -7.68 -13.07
C GLU A 132 -8.97 -7.78 -11.94
N LEU A 133 -8.53 -7.91 -10.69
CA LEU A 133 -9.41 -7.90 -9.51
C LEU A 133 -10.23 -6.61 -9.45
N LYS A 134 -9.63 -5.45 -9.71
CA LYS A 134 -10.36 -4.17 -9.79
C LYS A 134 -11.45 -4.21 -10.84
N LYS A 135 -11.13 -4.64 -12.07
CA LYS A 135 -12.10 -4.72 -13.18
C LYS A 135 -13.26 -5.66 -12.84
N ILE A 136 -12.99 -6.76 -12.13
CA ILE A 136 -13.99 -7.70 -11.63
C ILE A 136 -14.89 -7.04 -10.60
N VAL A 137 -14.32 -6.39 -9.59
CA VAL A 137 -15.05 -5.65 -8.53
C VAL A 137 -15.90 -4.53 -9.14
N ASP A 138 -15.36 -3.88 -10.16
CA ASP A 138 -15.99 -2.72 -10.76
C ASP A 138 -17.15 -3.04 -11.70
N SER A 139 -17.30 -4.29 -12.14
CA SER A 139 -18.36 -4.64 -13.06
C SER A 139 -19.74 -4.40 -12.44
N PRO A 140 -20.73 -3.90 -13.20
CA PRO A 140 -22.05 -3.56 -12.66
C PRO A 140 -22.74 -4.72 -11.94
N GLU A 141 -22.57 -5.94 -12.44
CA GLU A 141 -23.14 -7.15 -11.85
C GLU A 141 -22.48 -7.56 -10.51
N ASN A 142 -21.20 -7.25 -10.33
CA ASN A 142 -20.44 -7.65 -9.16
C ASN A 142 -20.40 -6.55 -8.10
N TRP A 143 -20.51 -5.28 -8.48
CA TRP A 143 -20.42 -4.18 -7.52
C TRP A 143 -21.37 -4.31 -6.31
N PRO A 144 -22.62 -4.78 -6.46
CA PRO A 144 -23.50 -5.03 -5.30
C PRO A 144 -22.95 -6.03 -4.28
N ILE A 145 -22.08 -6.97 -4.70
CA ILE A 145 -21.41 -7.94 -3.84
C ILE A 145 -20.31 -7.25 -3.01
N PHE A 146 -19.62 -6.27 -3.60
CA PHE A 146 -18.40 -5.67 -3.05
C PHE A 146 -18.60 -4.31 -2.39
N LYS A 147 -19.71 -3.61 -2.65
CA LYS A 147 -19.93 -2.24 -2.18
C LYS A 147 -19.84 -2.05 -0.66
N GLU A 148 -20.17 -3.06 0.13
CA GLU A 148 -20.10 -2.96 1.60
C GLU A 148 -18.69 -3.21 2.14
N THR A 149 -17.81 -3.81 1.34
CA THR A 149 -16.49 -4.29 1.78
C THR A 149 -15.33 -3.53 1.16
N LEU A 150 -15.43 -3.16 -0.12
CA LEU A 150 -14.33 -2.56 -0.90
C LEU A 150 -14.57 -1.09 -1.27
N ASN A 151 -15.65 -0.48 -0.81
CA ASN A 151 -15.96 0.93 -1.05
C ASN A 151 -15.22 1.83 -0.05
N ILE A 152 -13.91 2.02 -0.28
CA ILE A 152 -12.99 2.67 0.65
C ILE A 152 -12.60 4.03 0.09
N LYS A 153 -13.07 5.09 0.76
CA LYS A 153 -12.77 6.47 0.40
C LYS A 153 -11.38 6.86 0.89
N LEU A 154 -10.53 7.30 -0.03
CA LEU A 154 -9.26 7.96 0.33
C LEU A 154 -9.49 9.44 0.69
N ALA A 155 -8.54 10.01 1.43
CA ALA A 155 -8.66 11.37 1.97
C ALA A 155 -8.77 12.45 0.89
N ASP A 156 -8.09 12.26 -0.25
CA ASP A 156 -8.05 13.18 -1.39
C ASP A 156 -9.31 13.13 -2.26
N GLN A 157 -10.20 12.15 -2.07
CA GLN A 157 -11.37 11.98 -2.92
C GLN A 157 -12.53 12.88 -2.51
N GLN A 158 -13.27 13.37 -3.51
CA GLN A 158 -14.51 14.13 -3.33
C GLN A 158 -15.55 13.32 -2.54
N ASN A 159 -16.31 14.00 -1.68
CA ASN A 159 -17.46 13.41 -0.98
C ASN A 159 -18.63 13.16 -1.93
N GLY A 160 -19.43 12.12 -1.63
CA GLY A 160 -20.67 11.82 -2.34
C GLY A 160 -20.54 10.93 -3.58
N LEU A 161 -19.36 10.38 -3.88
CA LEU A 161 -19.24 9.37 -4.94
C LEU A 161 -19.95 8.07 -4.55
N ALA A 162 -20.65 7.47 -5.50
CA ALA A 162 -21.33 6.18 -5.30
C ALA A 162 -20.33 5.00 -5.16
N LYS A 163 -19.08 5.18 -5.60
CA LYS A 163 -18.07 4.15 -5.67
C LYS A 163 -16.68 4.75 -5.42
N TYR A 164 -15.97 4.18 -4.45
CA TYR A 164 -14.61 4.49 -4.06
C TYR A 164 -13.72 3.26 -4.24
N THR A 165 -13.39 2.93 -5.49
CA THR A 165 -12.45 1.83 -5.85
C THR A 165 -11.12 2.33 -6.38
N LYS A 166 -10.91 3.66 -6.42
CA LYS A 166 -9.65 4.32 -6.84
C LYS A 166 -8.45 3.85 -6.00
N TRP A 167 -8.68 3.51 -4.73
CA TRP A 167 -7.63 2.98 -3.86
C TRP A 167 -6.95 1.73 -4.43
N ILE A 168 -7.65 0.90 -5.21
CA ILE A 168 -7.07 -0.30 -5.82
C ILE A 168 -6.04 0.07 -6.91
N GLU A 169 -6.29 1.14 -7.66
CA GLU A 169 -5.33 1.68 -8.64
C GLU A 169 -4.11 2.28 -7.95
N GLU A 170 -4.32 3.11 -6.92
CA GLU A 170 -3.23 3.69 -6.15
C GLU A 170 -2.39 2.63 -5.45
N PHE A 171 -3.05 1.63 -4.85
CA PHE A 171 -2.39 0.47 -4.27
C PHE A 171 -1.54 -0.29 -5.30
N ASN A 172 -2.05 -0.46 -6.53
CA ASN A 172 -1.29 -1.14 -7.58
C ASN A 172 0.00 -0.39 -7.93
N GLU A 173 0.00 0.94 -7.93
CA GLU A 173 1.23 1.73 -8.14
C GLU A 173 2.23 1.55 -6.99
N ILE A 174 1.75 1.52 -5.74
CA ILE A 174 2.59 1.23 -4.56
C ILE A 174 3.17 -0.19 -4.64
N ARG A 175 2.36 -1.18 -5.02
CA ARG A 175 2.78 -2.58 -5.21
C ARG A 175 3.88 -2.73 -6.26
N LYS A 176 3.96 -1.88 -7.27
CA LYS A 176 5.06 -1.92 -8.25
C LYS A 176 6.42 -1.57 -7.65
N ILE A 177 6.46 -0.85 -6.52
CA ILE A 177 7.71 -0.63 -5.76
C ILE A 177 8.17 -1.95 -5.15
N PHE A 178 7.25 -2.68 -4.50
CA PHE A 178 7.51 -4.01 -3.95
C PHE A 178 8.00 -5.01 -5.01
N ALA A 179 7.31 -5.07 -6.16
CA ALA A 179 7.64 -6.01 -7.23
C ALA A 179 8.93 -5.64 -7.99
N HIS A 180 9.21 -4.34 -8.12
CA HIS A 180 10.36 -3.83 -8.87
C HIS A 180 11.04 -2.69 -8.08
N PRO A 181 11.81 -3.04 -7.03
CA PRO A 181 12.32 -2.06 -6.07
C PRO A 181 13.50 -1.23 -6.60
N TYR A 182 14.10 -1.61 -7.74
CA TYR A 182 15.27 -0.92 -8.27
C TYR A 182 15.02 0.58 -8.48
N ASN A 183 15.79 1.40 -7.77
CA ASN A 183 15.70 2.86 -7.77
C ASN A 183 14.30 3.42 -7.40
N ARG A 184 13.52 2.67 -6.61
CA ARG A 184 12.21 3.11 -6.10
C ARG A 184 12.20 3.04 -4.58
N LYS A 185 11.51 3.98 -3.94
CA LYS A 185 11.37 4.06 -2.49
C LYS A 185 9.94 4.47 -2.15
N TYR A 186 9.45 4.00 -1.01
CA TYR A 186 8.16 4.41 -0.49
C TYR A 186 8.19 5.85 0.03
N SER A 187 7.26 6.69 -0.44
CA SER A 187 7.01 8.01 0.13
C SER A 187 6.18 7.92 1.42
N ASP A 188 6.11 9.02 2.18
CA ASP A 188 5.20 9.11 3.34
C ASP A 188 3.73 8.95 2.91
N ASP A 189 3.36 9.51 1.76
CA ASP A 189 2.02 9.36 1.21
C ASP A 189 1.69 7.89 0.89
N ASN A 190 2.67 7.12 0.38
CA ASN A 190 2.46 5.69 0.16
C ASN A 190 2.14 4.96 1.47
N LEU A 191 2.84 5.29 2.56
CA LEU A 191 2.58 4.68 3.87
C LEU A 191 1.19 5.07 4.41
N LYS A 192 0.80 6.34 4.25
CA LYS A 192 -0.52 6.85 4.66
C LYS A 192 -1.65 6.16 3.89
N VAL A 193 -1.47 5.93 2.58
CA VAL A 193 -2.41 5.18 1.75
C VAL A 193 -2.51 3.72 2.20
N LEU A 194 -1.36 3.04 2.41
CA LEU A 194 -1.34 1.65 2.89
C LEU A 194 -2.07 1.52 4.24
N GLU A 195 -1.77 2.38 5.20
CA GLU A 195 -2.41 2.38 6.53
C GLU A 195 -3.92 2.61 6.43
N THR A 196 -4.36 3.52 5.55
CA THR A 196 -5.78 3.79 5.31
C THR A 196 -6.49 2.54 4.76
N ILE A 197 -5.88 1.87 3.78
CA ILE A 197 -6.42 0.66 3.17
C ILE A 197 -6.44 -0.49 4.19
N GLU A 198 -5.36 -0.71 4.93
CA GLU A 198 -5.28 -1.76 5.94
C GLU A 198 -6.34 -1.60 7.03
N SER A 199 -6.48 -0.38 7.55
CA SER A 199 -7.48 -0.05 8.57
C SER A 199 -8.89 -0.31 8.05
N ALA A 200 -9.19 0.15 6.84
CA ALA A 200 -10.50 -0.05 6.22
C ALA A 200 -10.81 -1.52 5.92
N LEU A 201 -9.88 -2.27 5.33
CA LEU A 201 -10.06 -3.69 5.05
C LEU A 201 -10.19 -4.52 6.34
N THR A 202 -9.37 -4.22 7.36
CA THR A 202 -9.49 -4.88 8.67
C THR A 202 -10.86 -4.65 9.29
N LYS A 203 -11.39 -3.43 9.20
CA LYS A 203 -12.72 -3.09 9.70
C LYS A 203 -13.82 -3.78 8.90
N ASN A 204 -13.74 -3.74 7.57
CA ASN A 204 -14.80 -4.17 6.67
C ASN A 204 -14.88 -5.70 6.52
N LEU A 205 -13.75 -6.40 6.69
CA LEU A 205 -13.64 -7.84 6.48
C LEU A 205 -13.60 -8.66 7.77
N ARG A 206 -13.55 -8.00 8.94
CA ARG A 206 -13.80 -8.68 10.22
C ARG A 206 -15.24 -9.18 10.25
N ARG A 207 -15.39 -10.49 10.11
CA ARG A 207 -16.58 -11.25 10.50
C ARG A 207 -16.36 -11.85 11.88
#